data_AF-A0AAN9Q292-F1
#
_entry.id   AF-A0AAN9Q292-F1
#
_cell.length_a   1.000
_cell.length_b   1.000
_cell.length_c   1.000
_cell.angle_alpha   90.00
_cell.angle_beta   90.00
_cell.angle_gamma   90.00
#
_symmetry.space_group_name_H-M   'P 1'
#
loop_
_entity.id
_entity.type
_entity.pdbx_description
1 polymer ?
#
loop_
_entity_poly.entity_id
_entity_poly.type
_entity_poly.pdbx_seq_one_letter_code
_entity_poly.pdbx_strand_id
1 'polypeptide(L)'
;MKRHLKALLLFPSQSLKKSNKIQLKRKANSFQSLRDREIEREVVYRNPMASSNKQEGTTTAKRKPVFTKVDQLKPGTNGHTLVAKVLSSNTVLQKGRPSSSHILRPTLIAECLIGDDTGTIIFTARNDQVDLMKPENTVILRNAKIDMFKGSMRLAVDKWGRIEVTEPANFVVKEDNNLSLVEYELVNVVEE
;
A
#
# COMPACT_ATOMS: atom_id res chain seq x y z
N MET A 1 -20.06 36.82 -53.62
CA MET A 1 -18.91 37.45 -52.93
C MET A 1 -19.33 38.75 -52.24
N LYS A 2 -19.79 38.70 -50.98
CA LYS A 2 -19.95 39.86 -50.06
C LYS A 2 -19.82 39.31 -48.63
N ARG A 3 -18.68 39.52 -47.96
CA ARG A 3 -18.31 40.61 -47.01
C ARG A 3 -18.69 40.30 -45.55
N HIS A 4 -17.64 40.32 -44.72
CA HIS A 4 -17.59 40.18 -43.25
C HIS A 4 -18.50 41.17 -42.49
N LEU A 5 -18.91 40.79 -41.26
CA LEU A 5 -18.62 41.60 -40.05
C LEU A 5 -18.79 40.81 -38.73
N LYS A 6 -17.99 41.22 -37.74
CA LYS A 6 -17.80 40.71 -36.36
C LYS A 6 -18.90 41.12 -35.37
N ALA A 7 -19.11 40.23 -34.38
CA ALA A 7 -19.31 40.39 -32.92
C ALA A 7 -19.87 41.70 -32.31
N LEU A 8 -20.83 41.59 -31.38
CA LEU A 8 -20.61 41.74 -29.92
C LEU A 8 -21.90 41.45 -29.10
N LEU A 9 -21.66 41.22 -27.82
CA LEU A 9 -22.49 40.82 -26.68
C LEU A 9 -23.71 41.73 -26.36
N LEU A 10 -24.71 41.15 -25.67
CA LEU A 10 -25.19 41.51 -24.31
C LEU A 10 -26.73 41.33 -24.16
N PHE A 11 -27.13 40.50 -23.19
CA PHE A 11 -28.48 40.26 -22.63
C PHE A 11 -29.10 41.55 -22.00
N PRO A 12 -30.32 41.58 -21.38
CA PRO A 12 -31.31 40.52 -21.09
C PRO A 12 -32.82 40.91 -21.25
N SER A 13 -33.69 39.94 -20.92
CA SER A 13 -34.92 40.10 -20.11
C SER A 13 -36.26 40.24 -20.85
N GLN A 14 -37.09 39.21 -20.74
CA GLN A 14 -38.51 39.37 -20.43
C GLN A 14 -39.00 38.28 -19.47
N SER A 15 -39.76 38.72 -18.47
CA SER A 15 -40.34 37.95 -17.39
C SER A 15 -41.73 37.42 -17.78
N LEU A 16 -42.17 36.29 -17.22
CA LEU A 16 -43.57 36.15 -16.80
C LEU A 16 -43.73 35.14 -15.66
N LYS A 17 -44.47 35.61 -14.66
CA LYS A 17 -44.71 35.06 -13.33
C LYS A 17 -45.78 33.98 -13.37
N LYS A 18 -45.69 32.96 -12.52
CA LYS A 18 -46.85 32.44 -11.80
C LYS A 18 -46.51 32.20 -10.32
N SER A 19 -47.23 32.94 -9.50
CA SER A 19 -47.27 32.90 -8.05
C SER A 19 -47.79 31.57 -7.53
N ASN A 20 -47.28 31.10 -6.39
CA ASN A 20 -48.15 30.89 -5.23
C ASN A 20 -47.34 30.92 -3.94
N LYS A 21 -47.94 31.58 -2.96
CA LYS A 21 -47.34 32.17 -1.77
C LYS A 21 -47.76 31.31 -0.58
N ILE A 22 -46.82 30.78 0.19
CA ILE A 22 -47.06 30.43 1.59
C ILE A 22 -45.90 31.00 2.42
N GLN A 23 -46.29 31.83 3.37
CA GLN A 23 -45.45 32.53 4.34
C GLN A 23 -44.93 31.57 5.42
N LEU A 24 -43.70 31.79 5.90
CA LEU A 24 -43.51 32.12 7.31
C LEU A 24 -42.14 32.80 7.57
N LYS A 25 -42.13 33.54 8.67
CA LYS A 25 -41.31 34.70 9.01
C LYS A 25 -39.87 34.39 9.45
N ARG A 26 -38.97 35.33 9.11
CA ARG A 26 -37.88 35.99 9.91
C ARG A 26 -37.38 35.20 11.15
N LYS A 27 -36.07 35.01 11.38
CA LYS A 27 -35.08 36.09 11.60
C LYS A 27 -33.65 35.51 11.67
N ALA A 28 -32.72 36.25 11.04
CA ALA A 28 -31.33 36.53 11.40
C ALA A 28 -30.44 35.46 12.09
N ASN A 29 -29.33 35.18 11.40
CA ASN A 29 -27.99 34.99 11.96
C ASN A 29 -27.76 35.86 13.21
N SER A 30 -27.10 35.30 14.23
CA SER A 30 -25.67 35.56 14.48
C SER A 30 -25.29 35.35 15.94
N PHE A 31 -24.24 34.55 16.10
CA PHE A 31 -23.09 34.77 16.98
C PHE A 31 -23.25 34.76 18.51
N GLN A 32 -22.41 33.88 19.09
CA GLN A 32 -21.71 34.08 20.36
C GLN A 32 -22.57 34.32 21.60
N SER A 33 -22.92 33.25 22.33
CA SER A 33 -23.03 33.27 23.81
C SER A 33 -23.63 31.97 24.38
N LEU A 34 -23.10 30.79 24.02
CA LEU A 34 -23.51 29.53 24.66
C LEU A 34 -22.31 28.60 24.83
N ARG A 35 -21.19 29.14 25.34
CA ARG A 35 -20.01 28.34 25.72
C ARG A 35 -19.75 28.26 27.22
N ASP A 36 -20.58 28.89 28.06
CA ASP A 36 -20.27 29.04 29.50
C ASP A 36 -21.38 28.52 30.44
N ARG A 37 -22.18 27.51 30.03
CA ARG A 37 -23.29 26.99 30.87
C ARG A 37 -23.35 25.48 31.06
N GLU A 38 -22.26 24.76 30.82
CA GLU A 38 -22.25 23.30 31.00
C GLU A 38 -21.16 22.82 31.99
N ILE A 39 -20.58 23.72 32.79
CA ILE A 39 -19.46 23.43 33.71
C ILE A 39 -19.87 23.29 35.20
N GLU A 40 -21.10 23.63 35.63
CA GLU A 40 -21.40 23.69 37.09
C GLU A 40 -22.44 22.71 37.65
N ARG A 41 -22.70 21.57 37.04
CA ARG A 41 -23.59 20.57 37.65
C ARG A 41 -23.13 19.13 37.46
N GLU A 42 -22.03 18.77 38.14
CA GLU A 42 -21.89 17.46 38.82
C GLU A 42 -20.64 17.45 39.71
N VAL A 43 -20.62 18.36 40.69
CA VAL A 43 -19.71 18.31 41.85
C VAL A 43 -20.48 17.80 43.06
N VAL A 44 -20.96 16.55 43.05
CA VAL A 44 -21.31 15.81 44.27
C VAL A 44 -21.25 14.31 43.98
N TYR A 45 -20.16 13.65 44.37
CA TYR A 45 -20.11 12.33 45.04
C TYR A 45 -18.62 11.97 45.22
N ARG A 46 -18.01 12.50 46.28
CA ARG A 46 -16.80 11.92 46.85
C ARG A 46 -17.22 10.66 47.60
N ASN A 47 -16.74 9.51 47.15
CA ASN A 47 -16.62 8.31 47.96
C ASN A 47 -15.12 7.95 48.04
N PRO A 48 -14.50 7.84 49.23
CA PRO A 48 -13.09 7.50 49.38
C PRO A 48 -12.90 5.97 49.40
N MET A 49 -11.75 5.51 48.90
CA MET A 49 -11.25 4.12 48.97
C MET A 49 -11.97 3.05 48.12
N ALA A 50 -11.46 2.86 46.90
CA ALA A 50 -11.36 1.55 46.30
C ALA A 50 -10.01 1.47 45.57
N SER A 51 -9.11 0.65 46.10
CA SER A 51 -7.81 0.35 45.49
C SER A 51 -8.06 -0.29 44.13
N SER A 52 -7.75 0.42 43.04
CA SER A 52 -7.78 -0.11 41.69
C SER A 52 -6.60 -1.05 41.52
N ASN A 53 -6.83 -2.33 41.79
CA ASN A 53 -5.93 -3.39 41.37
C ASN A 53 -5.96 -3.42 39.83
N LYS A 54 -4.99 -2.74 39.20
CA LYS A 54 -4.70 -2.89 37.77
C LYS A 54 -4.44 -4.36 37.52
N GLN A 55 -5.39 -5.05 36.93
CA GLN A 55 -5.11 -6.31 36.26
C GLN A 55 -4.22 -5.96 35.06
N GLU A 56 -2.91 -6.15 35.24
CA GLU A 56 -1.95 -6.28 34.15
C GLU A 56 -2.40 -7.45 33.28
N GLY A 57 -3.18 -7.14 32.23
CA GLY A 57 -3.23 -8.00 31.07
C GLY A 57 -1.80 -8.12 30.56
N THR A 58 -1.22 -9.31 30.66
CA THR A 58 0.10 -9.61 30.09
C THR A 58 -0.01 -9.41 28.58
N THR A 59 0.27 -8.19 28.11
CA THR A 59 0.48 -7.93 26.69
C THR A 59 1.67 -8.77 26.29
N THR A 60 1.43 -9.90 25.63
CA THR A 60 2.51 -10.70 25.06
C THR A 60 3.28 -9.78 24.13
N ALA A 61 4.49 -9.39 24.54
CA ALA A 61 5.32 -8.48 23.77
C ALA A 61 5.52 -9.10 22.38
N LYS A 62 4.92 -8.47 21.35
CA LYS A 62 5.04 -8.95 19.98
C LYS A 62 6.52 -8.94 19.62
N ARG A 63 7.05 -10.11 19.21
CA ARG A 63 8.46 -10.25 18.81
C ARG A 63 8.75 -9.21 17.72
N LYS A 64 9.86 -8.49 17.88
CA LYS A 64 10.30 -7.51 16.88
C LYS A 64 10.51 -8.22 15.54
N PRO A 65 10.10 -7.62 14.41
CA PRO A 65 10.38 -8.18 13.10
C PRO A 65 11.90 -8.26 12.90
N VAL A 66 12.38 -9.43 12.48
CA VAL A 66 13.79 -9.64 12.14
C VAL A 66 13.95 -9.37 10.65
N PHE A 67 14.80 -8.42 10.31
CA PHE A 67 15.13 -8.13 8.92
C PHE A 67 16.26 -9.04 8.48
N THR A 68 16.03 -9.76 7.39
CA THR A 68 17.00 -10.65 6.72
C THR A 68 17.60 -9.91 5.54
N LYS A 69 18.87 -10.19 5.24
CA LYS A 69 19.58 -9.64 4.08
C LYS A 69 19.42 -10.55 2.86
N VAL A 70 19.66 -10.02 1.67
CA VAL A 70 19.53 -10.80 0.42
C VAL A 70 20.51 -11.96 0.41
N ASP A 71 21.76 -11.77 0.81
CA ASP A 71 22.80 -12.82 0.86
C ASP A 71 22.48 -14.03 1.76
N GLN A 72 21.60 -13.86 2.74
CA GLN A 72 21.19 -14.90 3.69
C GLN A 72 20.03 -15.76 3.20
N LEU A 73 19.46 -15.43 2.03
CA LEU A 73 18.36 -16.18 1.44
C LEU A 73 18.86 -17.56 0.96
N LYS A 74 18.06 -18.60 1.26
CA LYS A 74 18.37 -19.99 0.91
C LYS A 74 17.21 -20.65 0.17
N PRO A 75 17.47 -21.62 -0.72
CA PRO A 75 16.41 -22.37 -1.40
C PRO A 75 15.41 -22.98 -0.41
N GLY A 76 14.11 -22.91 -0.73
CA GLY A 76 13.05 -23.51 0.08
C GLY A 76 12.70 -22.78 1.39
N THR A 77 13.35 -21.65 1.69
CA THR A 77 13.07 -20.88 2.91
C THR A 77 11.92 -19.87 2.72
N ASN A 78 11.16 -19.61 3.79
CA ASN A 78 9.96 -18.79 3.79
C ASN A 78 9.93 -17.84 5.00
N GLY A 79 9.05 -16.84 4.96
CA GLY A 79 8.80 -15.93 6.09
C GLY A 79 9.80 -14.78 6.22
N HIS A 80 10.53 -14.48 5.15
CA HIS A 80 11.56 -13.44 5.15
C HIS A 80 10.93 -12.06 5.22
N THR A 81 11.58 -11.18 5.97
CA THR A 81 11.27 -9.75 5.97
C THR A 81 12.53 -9.00 5.59
N LEU A 82 12.50 -8.20 4.52
CA LEU A 82 13.68 -7.49 4.02
C LEU A 82 13.32 -6.14 3.43
N VAL A 83 14.31 -5.26 3.38
CA VAL A 83 14.23 -3.95 2.74
C VAL A 83 15.10 -4.00 1.50
N ALA A 84 14.54 -3.71 0.34
CA ALA A 84 15.26 -3.75 -0.92
C ALA A 84 14.90 -2.54 -1.80
N LYS A 85 15.85 -2.11 -2.60
CA LYS A 85 15.64 -1.13 -3.66
C LYS A 85 15.35 -1.87 -4.97
N VAL A 86 14.39 -1.35 -5.73
CA VAL A 86 14.05 -1.84 -7.06
C VAL A 86 14.97 -1.20 -8.09
N LEU A 87 15.73 -2.01 -8.81
CA LEU A 87 16.64 -1.56 -9.87
C LEU A 87 15.93 -1.52 -11.22
N SER A 88 15.21 -2.60 -11.55
CA SER A 88 14.47 -2.71 -12.80
C SER A 88 13.15 -3.44 -12.60
N SER A 89 12.20 -3.17 -13.49
CA SER A 89 10.87 -3.80 -13.47
C SER A 89 10.44 -4.07 -14.90
N ASN A 90 10.25 -5.35 -15.24
CA ASN A 90 9.86 -5.79 -16.56
C ASN A 90 8.53 -6.56 -16.49
N THR A 91 7.50 -6.05 -17.15
CA THR A 91 6.19 -6.71 -17.21
C THR A 91 6.24 -7.84 -18.23
N VAL A 92 6.25 -9.09 -17.75
CA VAL A 92 6.42 -10.29 -18.58
C VAL A 92 5.09 -10.83 -19.09
N LEU A 93 4.01 -10.70 -18.32
CA LEU A 93 2.68 -11.16 -18.72
C LEU A 93 1.62 -10.11 -18.43
N GLN A 94 0.91 -9.73 -19.50
CA GLN A 94 -0.30 -8.92 -19.45
C GLN A 94 -1.36 -9.59 -20.32
N LYS A 95 -2.03 -10.62 -19.78
CA LYS A 95 -3.07 -11.35 -20.54
C LYS A 95 -4.46 -10.84 -20.15
N GLY A 96 -5.01 -9.94 -20.96
CA GLY A 96 -6.47 -9.76 -21.03
C GLY A 96 -7.02 -10.85 -21.94
N ARG A 97 -7.85 -11.78 -21.44
CA ARG A 97 -8.53 -12.74 -22.33
C ARG A 97 -9.66 -12.02 -23.07
N PRO A 98 -9.70 -12.03 -24.41
CA PRO A 98 -10.92 -11.72 -25.13
C PRO A 98 -11.81 -12.97 -25.09
N SER A 99 -13.08 -12.80 -24.71
CA SER A 99 -14.15 -13.80 -24.76
C SER A 99 -14.40 -14.62 -23.48
N SER A 100 -15.69 -14.61 -23.14
CA SER A 100 -16.43 -15.41 -22.16
C SER A 100 -16.40 -14.94 -20.70
N SER A 101 -17.47 -14.19 -20.36
CA SER A 101 -18.30 -14.35 -19.16
C SER A 101 -17.58 -14.69 -17.84
N HIS A 102 -17.68 -13.73 -16.92
CA HIS A 102 -17.26 -13.72 -15.50
C HIS A 102 -15.95 -12.97 -15.19
N ILE A 103 -16.07 -12.11 -14.19
CA ILE A 103 -15.21 -11.02 -13.72
C ILE A 103 -13.87 -11.56 -13.18
N LEU A 104 -12.99 -12.03 -14.07
CA LEU A 104 -11.64 -12.42 -13.71
C LEU A 104 -10.68 -11.27 -14.03
N ARG A 105 -10.11 -10.66 -12.99
CA ARG A 105 -9.13 -9.58 -13.12
C ARG A 105 -7.98 -10.03 -14.02
N PRO A 106 -7.42 -9.15 -14.87
CA PRO A 106 -6.27 -9.48 -15.69
C PRO A 106 -5.12 -9.95 -14.79
N THR A 107 -4.53 -11.11 -15.10
CA THR A 107 -3.33 -11.58 -14.42
C THR A 107 -2.15 -10.80 -14.98
N LEU A 108 -1.60 -9.92 -14.16
CA LEU A 108 -0.44 -9.10 -14.50
C LEU A 108 0.76 -9.60 -13.70
N ILE A 109 1.87 -9.89 -14.37
CA ILE A 109 3.08 -10.41 -13.74
C ILE A 109 4.26 -9.60 -14.25
N ALA A 110 5.08 -9.10 -13.32
CA ALA A 110 6.34 -8.47 -13.61
C ALA A 110 7.48 -9.19 -12.91
N GLU A 111 8.62 -9.27 -13.58
CA GLU A 111 9.89 -9.66 -13.02
C GLU A 111 10.68 -8.39 -12.71
N CYS A 112 10.99 -8.19 -11.43
CA CYS A 112 11.67 -7.01 -10.95
C CYS A 112 13.03 -7.41 -10.40
N LEU A 113 14.10 -6.74 -10.81
CA LEU A 113 15.40 -6.89 -10.15
C LEU A 113 15.41 -6.01 -8.91
N ILE A 114 15.59 -6.62 -7.74
CA ILE A 114 15.66 -5.92 -6.47
C ILE A 114 16.95 -6.29 -5.72
N GLY A 115 17.40 -5.44 -4.82
CA GLY A 115 18.54 -5.77 -3.98
C GLY A 115 18.76 -4.85 -2.80
N ASP A 116 19.70 -5.25 -1.97
CA ASP A 116 20.23 -4.49 -0.86
C ASP A 116 21.75 -4.32 -1.00
N ASP A 117 22.40 -3.84 0.05
CA ASP A 117 23.86 -3.74 0.18
C ASP A 117 24.61 -5.07 0.07
N THR A 118 23.93 -6.21 0.21
CA THR A 118 24.53 -7.55 0.22
C THR A 118 24.41 -8.28 -1.11
N GLY A 119 23.34 -8.01 -1.87
CA GLY A 119 23.13 -8.64 -3.18
C GLY A 119 21.82 -8.27 -3.85
N THR A 120 21.56 -8.92 -4.99
CA THR A 120 20.35 -8.76 -5.78
C THR A 120 19.64 -10.10 -5.99
N ILE A 121 18.32 -10.03 -6.17
CA ILE A 121 17.46 -11.17 -6.49
C ILE A 121 16.30 -10.72 -7.39
N ILE A 122 15.81 -11.62 -8.24
CA ILE A 122 14.62 -11.41 -9.06
C ILE A 122 13.39 -11.61 -8.17
N PHE A 123 12.57 -10.57 -8.11
CA PHE A 123 11.28 -10.58 -7.47
C PHE A 123 10.15 -10.79 -8.49
N THR A 124 9.23 -11.71 -8.21
CA THR A 124 8.03 -11.91 -9.02
C THR A 124 6.87 -11.13 -8.44
N ALA A 125 6.55 -9.98 -9.04
CA ALA A 125 5.43 -9.13 -8.67
C ALA A 125 4.15 -9.56 -9.40
N ARG A 126 3.02 -9.59 -8.70
CA ARG A 126 1.72 -9.98 -9.26
C ARG A 126 0.64 -8.90 -9.06
N ASN A 127 -0.16 -8.68 -10.09
CA ASN A 127 -1.30 -7.75 -10.11
C ASN A 127 -0.90 -6.37 -9.55
N ASP A 128 -1.59 -5.91 -8.52
CA ASP A 128 -1.40 -4.62 -7.86
C ASP A 128 0.01 -4.42 -7.28
N GLN A 129 0.78 -5.50 -7.07
CA GLN A 129 2.17 -5.40 -6.63
C GLN A 129 3.06 -4.75 -7.69
N VAL A 130 2.74 -4.89 -8.98
CA VAL A 130 3.57 -4.33 -10.06
C VAL A 130 3.58 -2.81 -10.02
N ASP A 131 2.47 -2.19 -9.61
CA ASP A 131 2.38 -0.73 -9.47
C ASP A 131 3.26 -0.20 -8.32
N LEU A 132 3.53 -1.04 -7.31
CA LEU A 132 4.42 -0.71 -6.18
C LEU A 132 5.90 -0.90 -6.55
N MET A 133 6.19 -1.91 -7.37
CA MET A 133 7.53 -2.32 -7.79
C MET A 133 8.04 -1.53 -8.99
N LYS A 134 8.04 -0.20 -8.87
CA LYS A 134 8.64 0.70 -9.86
C LYS A 134 10.15 0.84 -9.63
N PRO A 135 10.95 1.02 -10.68
CA PRO A 135 12.38 1.32 -10.54
C PRO A 135 12.62 2.50 -9.60
N GLU A 136 13.73 2.48 -8.89
CA GLU A 136 14.15 3.46 -7.87
C GLU A 136 13.34 3.49 -6.57
N ASN A 137 12.23 2.76 -6.47
CA ASN A 137 11.51 2.64 -5.20
C ASN A 137 12.28 1.79 -4.20
N THR A 138 12.23 2.19 -2.93
CA THR A 138 12.59 1.33 -1.80
C THR A 138 11.34 0.68 -1.25
N VAL A 139 11.38 -0.64 -1.07
CA VAL A 139 10.25 -1.44 -0.60
C VAL A 139 10.66 -2.31 0.57
N ILE A 140 9.74 -2.47 1.51
CA ILE A 140 9.79 -3.47 2.57
C ILE A 140 8.90 -4.63 2.15
N LEU A 141 9.50 -5.81 2.02
CA LEU A 141 8.81 -7.05 1.75
C LEU A 141 8.65 -7.80 3.07
N ARG A 142 7.40 -8.09 3.48
CA ARG A 142 7.09 -8.85 4.69
C ARG A 142 6.53 -10.21 4.33
N ASN A 143 6.96 -11.24 5.06
CA ASN A 143 6.57 -12.64 4.85
C ASN A 143 6.75 -13.07 3.39
N ALA A 144 7.93 -12.77 2.84
CA ALA A 144 8.35 -13.21 1.54
C ALA A 144 8.85 -14.66 1.59
N LYS A 145 8.75 -15.35 0.46
CA LYS A 145 9.20 -16.71 0.26
C LYS A 145 10.17 -16.81 -0.91
N ILE A 146 11.02 -17.81 -0.86
CA ILE A 146 11.85 -18.21 -1.99
C ILE A 146 11.06 -19.20 -2.83
N ASP A 147 10.85 -18.84 -4.09
CA ASP A 147 10.26 -19.68 -5.12
C ASP A 147 11.38 -20.19 -6.03
N MET A 148 11.46 -21.51 -6.21
CA MET A 148 12.45 -22.10 -7.10
C MET A 148 11.90 -22.12 -8.51
N PHE A 149 12.60 -21.47 -9.45
CA PHE A 149 12.21 -21.43 -10.85
C PHE A 149 13.38 -21.84 -11.74
N LYS A 150 13.22 -22.99 -12.42
CA LYS A 150 14.23 -23.54 -13.34
C LYS A 150 15.64 -23.66 -12.72
N GLY A 151 15.73 -24.10 -11.47
CA GLY A 151 17.01 -24.25 -10.75
C GLY A 151 17.47 -22.98 -10.04
N SER A 152 16.94 -21.80 -10.35
CA SER A 152 17.34 -20.55 -9.70
C SER A 152 16.34 -20.08 -8.65
N MET A 153 16.83 -19.35 -7.64
CA MET A 153 15.96 -18.73 -6.64
C MET A 153 15.29 -17.47 -7.17
N ARG A 154 14.02 -17.29 -6.82
CA ARG A 154 13.26 -16.05 -7.00
C ARG A 154 12.58 -15.68 -5.71
N LEU A 155 12.41 -14.40 -5.46
CA LEU A 155 11.65 -13.91 -4.31
C LEU A 155 10.20 -13.65 -4.73
N ALA A 156 9.25 -14.05 -3.87
CA ALA A 156 7.84 -13.74 -4.04
C ALA A 156 7.20 -13.44 -2.68
N VAL A 157 6.14 -12.64 -2.67
CA VAL A 157 5.34 -12.42 -1.46
C VAL A 157 4.29 -13.51 -1.31
N ASP A 158 4.19 -14.10 -0.12
CA ASP A 158 3.18 -15.12 0.19
C ASP A 158 1.78 -14.51 0.37
N LYS A 159 0.73 -15.34 0.43
CA LYS A 159 -0.68 -14.91 0.56
C LYS A 159 -0.96 -14.01 1.77
N TRP A 160 -0.16 -14.12 2.83
CA TRP A 160 -0.27 -13.30 4.04
C TRP A 160 0.75 -12.16 4.09
N GLY A 161 1.66 -12.12 3.12
CA GLY A 161 2.71 -11.12 3.05
C GLY A 161 2.22 -9.80 2.48
N ARG A 162 3.03 -8.76 2.69
CA ARG A 162 2.72 -7.39 2.31
C ARG A 162 3.96 -6.70 1.76
N ILE A 163 3.72 -5.76 0.84
CA ILE A 163 4.71 -4.87 0.29
C ILE A 163 4.37 -3.47 0.79
N GLU A 164 5.34 -2.83 1.45
CA GLU A 164 5.24 -1.45 1.92
C GLU A 164 6.27 -0.63 1.15
N VAL A 165 5.84 0.44 0.47
CA VAL A 165 6.78 1.41 -0.11
C VAL A 165 7.22 2.36 0.99
N THR A 166 8.51 2.61 1.08
CA THR A 166 9.08 3.48 2.12
C THR A 166 9.87 4.62 1.52
N GLU A 167 10.35 5.50 2.39
CA GLU A 167 11.33 6.51 2.03
C GLU A 167 12.57 5.85 1.37
N PRO A 168 13.26 6.58 0.47
CA PRO A 168 14.45 6.07 -0.20
C PRO A 168 15.50 5.68 0.83
N ALA A 169 15.90 4.40 0.84
CA ALA A 169 16.95 3.96 1.72
C ALA A 169 18.33 4.44 1.22
N ASN A 170 19.20 4.82 2.14
CA ASN A 170 20.51 5.38 1.84
C ASN A 170 21.62 4.31 1.67
N PHE A 171 21.29 3.18 1.03
CA PHE A 171 22.27 2.14 0.72
C PHE A 171 22.47 1.99 -0.78
N VAL A 172 23.69 1.61 -1.16
CA VAL A 172 24.03 1.26 -2.55
C VAL A 172 23.81 -0.23 -2.73
N VAL A 173 23.04 -0.60 -3.74
CA VAL A 173 22.74 -2.01 -4.03
C VAL A 173 23.97 -2.69 -4.62
N LYS A 174 24.28 -3.90 -4.14
CA LYS A 174 25.39 -4.70 -4.67
C LYS A 174 24.90 -5.57 -5.82
N GLU A 175 25.02 -5.06 -7.04
CA GLU A 175 24.58 -5.76 -8.25
C GLU A 175 25.45 -6.98 -8.61
N ASP A 176 26.72 -6.99 -8.19
CA ASP A 176 27.67 -8.07 -8.47
C ASP A 176 27.24 -9.43 -7.90
N ASN A 177 26.47 -9.43 -6.81
CA ASN A 177 26.03 -10.65 -6.13
C ASN A 177 24.56 -10.94 -6.43
N ASN A 178 24.27 -11.50 -7.60
CA ASN A 178 22.90 -11.84 -8.01
C ASN A 178 22.57 -13.31 -7.72
N LEU A 179 21.73 -13.55 -6.71
CA LEU A 179 21.33 -14.90 -6.29
C LEU A 179 20.41 -15.63 -7.28
N SER A 180 19.79 -14.89 -8.20
CA SER A 180 18.90 -15.46 -9.23
C SER A 180 19.65 -16.01 -10.43
N LEU A 181 20.95 -15.71 -10.54
CA LEU A 181 21.82 -16.32 -11.54
C LEU A 181 22.46 -17.61 -11.02
N VAL A 182 22.38 -17.86 -9.72
CA VAL A 182 22.89 -19.08 -9.10
C VAL A 182 21.89 -20.21 -9.36
N GLU A 183 22.38 -21.30 -9.93
CA GLU A 183 21.63 -22.52 -10.15
C GLU A 183 21.87 -23.49 -8.99
N TYR A 184 20.78 -24.06 -8.47
CA TYR A 184 20.78 -25.04 -7.40
C TYR A 184 20.23 -26.36 -7.92
N GLU A 185 20.95 -27.43 -7.59
CA GLU A 185 20.52 -28.79 -7.85
C GLU A 185 20.01 -29.44 -6.56
N LEU A 186 18.95 -30.24 -6.68
CA LEU A 186 18.43 -31.01 -5.56
C LEU A 186 19.29 -32.25 -5.38
N VAL A 187 20.12 -32.25 -4.34
CA VAL A 187 20.91 -33.42 -3.95
C VAL A 187 20.12 -34.25 -2.94
N ASN A 188 19.72 -35.45 -3.34
CA ASN A 188 19.18 -36.45 -2.42
C ASN A 188 20.36 -37.10 -1.68
N VAL A 189 20.59 -36.71 -0.44
CA VAL A 189 21.54 -37.43 0.41
C VAL A 189 20.87 -38.71 0.87
N VAL A 190 21.30 -39.85 0.31
CA VAL A 190 20.96 -41.16 0.86
C VAL A 190 21.90 -41.36 2.04
N GLU A 191 21.38 -41.31 3.26
CA GLU A 191 22.15 -41.69 4.44
C GLU A 191 22.38 -43.21 4.38
N GLU A 192 23.64 -43.63 4.33
CA GLU A 192 24.07 -45.05 4.42
C GLU A 192 23.96 -45.59 5.85
#